data_AF-A0A2S7UAU4-F1
#
_entry.id   AF-A0A2S7UAU4-F1
#
_cell.length_a   1.000
_cell.length_b   1.000
_cell.length_c   1.000
_cell.angle_alpha   90.00
_cell.angle_beta   90.00
_cell.angle_gamma   90.00
#
_symmetry.space_group_name_H-M   'P 1'
#
loop_
_entity.id
_entity.type
_entity.pdbx_description
1 polymer ?
#
loop_
_entity_poly.entity_id
_entity_poly.type
_entity_poly.pdbx_seq_one_letter_code
_entity_poly.pdbx_strand_id
1 'polypeptide(L)'
;MRKNIDLDKTTLLKLKILAAFEDTSVKALIEKLVERFVKEKEHEQLQQLSKEEKEDLGLLALMQQSDRDEYVSRDEVMKVLDE
;
A
#
# COMPACT_ATOMS: atom_id res chain seq x y z
N MET A 1 14.20 12.91 -8.04
CA MET A 1 13.56 14.12 -8.63
C MET A 1 13.28 15.13 -7.53
N ARG A 2 13.51 16.42 -7.75
CA ARG A 2 13.05 17.47 -6.80
C ARG A 2 11.64 17.92 -7.18
N LYS A 3 10.75 18.02 -6.21
CA LYS A 3 9.38 18.53 -6.37
C LYS A 3 9.23 19.76 -5.46
N ASN A 4 8.73 20.86 -6.01
CA ASN A 4 8.45 22.06 -5.25
C ASN A 4 7.00 22.00 -4.77
N ILE A 5 6.77 22.16 -3.47
CA ILE A 5 5.45 22.17 -2.85
C ILE A 5 5.25 23.56 -2.27
N ASP A 6 4.20 24.24 -2.72
CA ASP A 6 3.83 25.53 -2.15
C ASP A 6 2.93 25.32 -0.92
N LEU A 7 3.22 26.03 0.16
CA LEU A 7 2.55 25.87 1.45
C LEU A 7 2.21 27.25 1.99
N ASP A 8 1.02 27.38 2.57
CA ASP A 8 0.65 28.59 3.27
C ASP A 8 1.54 28.79 4.51
N LYS A 9 1.72 30.06 4.90
CA LYS A 9 2.59 30.43 6.02
C LYS A 9 2.19 29.77 7.34
N THR A 10 0.89 29.53 7.56
CA THR A 10 0.37 28.95 8.79
C THR A 10 0.75 27.48 8.90
N THR A 11 0.54 26.73 7.82
CA THR A 11 0.94 25.32 7.73
C THR A 11 2.45 25.15 7.83
N LEU A 12 3.23 26.01 7.16
CA LEU A 12 4.68 25.97 7.25
C LEU A 12 5.19 26.21 8.69
N LEU A 13 4.56 27.13 9.44
CA LEU A 13 4.92 27.40 10.82
C LEU A 13 4.64 26.19 11.72
N LYS A 14 3.46 25.56 11.58
CA LYS A 14 3.11 24.34 12.31
C LYS A 14 4.07 23.20 12.01
N LEU A 15 4.42 22.99 10.74
CA LEU A 15 5.38 21.97 10.33
C LEU A 15 6.77 22.20 10.92
N LYS A 16 7.24 23.45 10.98
CA LYS A 16 8.52 23.78 11.61
C LYS A 16 8.53 23.47 13.10
N ILE A 17 7.43 23.76 13.79
CA ILE A 17 7.28 23.43 15.22
C ILE A 17 7.34 21.92 15.41
N LEU A 18 6.56 21.16 14.63
CA LEU A 18 6.56 19.70 14.69
C LEU A 18 7.93 19.10 14.36
N ALA A 19 8.60 19.63 13.34
CA ALA A 19 9.93 19.20 12.95
C ALA A 19 10.96 19.45 14.07
N ALA A 20 10.85 20.57 14.79
CA ALA A 20 11.69 20.84 15.97
C ALA A 20 11.39 19.89 17.15
N PHE A 21 10.12 19.52 17.36
CA PHE A 21 9.74 18.54 18.40
C PHE A 21 10.23 17.13 18.09
N GLU A 22 10.20 16.72 16.82
CA GLU A 22 10.65 15.39 16.36
C GLU A 22 12.15 15.34 16.02
N ASP A 23 12.91 16.40 16.32
CA ASP A 23 14.34 16.56 15.98
C ASP A 23 14.68 16.17 14.53
N THR A 24 13.87 16.68 13.61
CA THR A 24 13.88 16.30 12.19
C THR A 24 13.78 17.53 11.28
N SER A 25 14.02 17.34 10.00
CA SER A 25 13.84 18.41 9.01
C SER A 25 12.40 18.47 8.50
N VAL A 26 11.93 19.67 8.18
CA VAL A 26 10.61 19.86 7.54
C VAL A 26 10.46 19.01 6.28
N LYS A 27 11.55 18.84 5.52
CA LYS A 27 11.58 17.98 4.33
C LYS A 27 11.30 16.52 4.67
N ALA A 28 12.02 15.97 5.64
CA ALA A 28 11.86 14.57 6.06
C ALA A 28 10.45 14.32 6.63
N LEU A 29 9.92 15.29 7.38
CA LEU A 29 8.56 15.23 7.92
C LEU A 29 7.50 15.23 6.81
N ILE A 30 7.66 16.06 5.77
CA ILE A 30 6.78 16.06 4.60
C ILE A 30 6.87 14.74 3.83
N GLU A 31 8.08 14.21 3.61
CA GLU A 31 8.27 12.93 2.90
C GLU A 31 7.53 11.79 3.62
N LYS A 32 7.68 11.72 4.94
CA LYS A 32 6.97 10.74 5.80
C LYS A 32 5.45 10.90 5.74
N LEU A 33 4.95 12.14 5.77
CA LEU A 33 3.50 12.42 5.68
C LEU A 33 2.94 12.02 4.31
N VAL A 34 3.65 12.31 3.23
CA VAL A 34 3.22 11.94 1.86
C VAL A 34 3.19 10.42 1.72
N GLU A 35 4.24 9.71 2.17
CA GLU A 35 4.27 8.25 2.13
C GLU A 35 3.09 7.64 2.90
N ARG A 36 2.84 8.16 4.11
CA ARG A 36 1.71 7.73 4.93
C ARG A 36 0.37 7.99 4.25
N PHE A 37 0.18 9.18 3.68
CA PHE A 37 -1.05 9.54 2.99
C PHE A 37 -1.34 8.63 1.80
N VAL A 38 -0.32 8.30 1.00
CA VAL A 38 -0.48 7.37 -0.14
C VAL A 38 -0.91 5.99 0.36
N LYS A 39 -0.22 5.43 1.37
CA LYS A 39 -0.57 4.13 1.96
C LYS A 39 -1.98 4.10 2.53
N GLU A 40 -2.37 5.15 3.25
CA GLU A 40 -3.73 5.27 3.80
C GLU A 40 -4.77 5.33 2.68
N LYS A 41 -4.51 6.08 1.59
CA LYS A 41 -5.42 6.16 0.44
C LYS A 41 -5.55 4.85 -0.32
N GLU A 42 -4.45 4.12 -0.53
CA GLU A 42 -4.48 2.78 -1.13
C GLU A 42 -5.32 1.82 -0.28
N HIS A 43 -5.14 1.87 1.05
CA HIS A 43 -5.95 1.06 1.97
C HIS A 43 -7.43 1.47 1.95
N GLU A 44 -7.76 2.75 1.96
CA GLU A 44 -9.14 3.24 1.84
C GLU A 44 -9.81 2.73 0.55
N GLN A 45 -9.10 2.79 -0.58
CA GLN A 45 -9.61 2.27 -1.85
C GLN A 45 -9.88 0.77 -1.77
N LEU A 46 -8.95 -0.01 -1.21
CA LEU A 46 -9.16 -1.44 -0.99
C LEU A 46 -10.37 -1.70 -0.09
N GLN A 47 -10.60 -0.90 0.94
CA GLN A 47 -11.74 -1.08 1.83
C GLN A 47 -13.08 -0.75 1.17
N GLN A 48 -13.10 0.19 0.22
CA GLN A 48 -14.30 0.59 -0.53
C GLN A 48 -14.79 -0.46 -1.52
N LEU A 49 -13.94 -1.43 -1.89
CA LEU A 49 -14.34 -2.54 -2.73
C LEU A 49 -15.38 -3.43 -2.05
N SER A 50 -16.34 -3.90 -2.84
CA SER A 50 -17.28 -4.94 -2.44
C SER A 50 -16.55 -6.26 -2.12
N LYS A 51 -17.25 -7.19 -1.48
CA LYS A 51 -16.68 -8.49 -1.13
C LYS A 51 -16.23 -9.27 -2.36
N GLU A 52 -17.04 -9.26 -3.42
CA GLU A 52 -16.76 -9.94 -4.68
C GLU A 52 -15.52 -9.34 -5.36
N GLU A 53 -15.44 -8.00 -5.44
CA GLU A 53 -14.26 -7.32 -6.01
C GLU A 53 -12.97 -7.58 -5.22
N LYS A 54 -13.05 -7.76 -3.90
CA LYS A 54 -11.90 -8.16 -3.06
C LYS A 54 -11.48 -9.61 -3.32
N GLU A 55 -12.44 -10.50 -3.51
CA GLU A 55 -12.17 -11.91 -3.84
C GLU A 55 -11.51 -12.02 -5.22
N ASP A 56 -11.98 -11.27 -6.22
CA ASP A 56 -11.37 -11.19 -7.55
C ASP A 56 -9.93 -10.65 -7.50
N LEU A 57 -9.70 -9.59 -6.73
CA LEU A 57 -8.35 -9.05 -6.51
C LEU A 57 -7.43 -10.07 -5.82
N GLY A 58 -7.97 -10.83 -4.87
CA GLY A 58 -7.25 -11.93 -4.22
C GLY A 58 -6.89 -13.03 -5.20
N LEU A 59 -7.82 -13.43 -6.06
CA LEU A 59 -7.59 -14.41 -7.11
C LEU A 59 -6.51 -13.94 -8.09
N LEU A 60 -6.57 -12.69 -8.54
CA LEU A 60 -5.56 -12.10 -9.41
C LEU A 60 -4.16 -12.08 -8.77
N ALA A 61 -4.07 -11.78 -7.48
CA ALA A 61 -2.80 -11.81 -6.75
C ALA A 61 -2.22 -13.23 -6.66
N LEU A 62 -3.07 -14.24 -6.43
CA LEU A 62 -2.64 -15.65 -6.43
C LEU A 62 -2.13 -16.10 -7.80
N MET A 63 -2.82 -15.69 -8.87
CA MET A 63 -2.40 -15.97 -10.25
C MET A 63 -1.09 -15.27 -10.66
N GLN A 64 -0.73 -14.18 -10.00
CA GLN A 64 0.58 -13.52 -10.20
C GLN A 64 1.71 -14.25 -9.50
N GLN A 65 1.43 -14.90 -8.37
CA GLN A 65 2.44 -15.63 -7.58
C GLN A 65 2.64 -17.07 -8.05
N SER A 66 1.65 -17.66 -8.73
CA SER A 66 1.76 -19.01 -9.27
C SER A 66 2.80 -19.07 -10.38
N ASP A 67 3.79 -19.94 -10.22
CA ASP A 67 4.76 -20.24 -11.27
C ASP A 67 4.02 -20.90 -12.45
N ARG A 68 4.08 -20.29 -13.63
CA ARG A 68 3.26 -20.71 -14.78
C ARG A 68 3.71 -22.03 -15.41
N ASP A 69 4.91 -22.47 -15.04
CA ASP A 69 5.54 -23.69 -15.54
C ASP A 69 5.45 -24.85 -14.54
N GLU A 70 4.88 -24.63 -13.34
CA GLU A 70 4.67 -25.67 -12.34
C GLU A 70 3.35 -26.42 -12.63
N TYR A 71 3.48 -27.71 -12.97
CA TYR A 71 2.36 -28.60 -13.20
C TYR A 71 2.32 -29.67 -12.12
N VAL A 72 1.14 -29.91 -11.54
CA VAL A 72 0.89 -31.02 -10.63
C VAL A 72 0.15 -32.14 -11.34
N SER A 73 0.40 -33.37 -10.92
CA SER A 73 -0.29 -34.53 -11.48
C SER A 73 -1.74 -34.61 -10.99
N ARG A 74 -2.61 -35.25 -11.77
CA ARG A 74 -4.02 -35.45 -11.37
C ARG A 74 -4.11 -36.18 -10.03
N ASP A 75 -3.28 -37.18 -9.80
CA ASP A 75 -3.33 -37.99 -8.58
C ASP A 75 -3.02 -37.16 -7.33
N GLU A 76 -2.09 -36.20 -7.43
CA GLU A 76 -1.79 -35.25 -6.34
C GLU A 76 -2.96 -34.31 -6.06
N VAL A 77 -3.65 -33.82 -7.10
CA VAL A 77 -4.84 -32.96 -6.93
C VAL A 77 -5.97 -33.72 -6.25
N MET A 78 -6.26 -34.95 -6.68
CA MET A 78 -7.36 -35.74 -6.10
C MET A 78 -7.08 -36.09 -4.64
N LYS A 79 -5.83 -36.34 -4.28
CA LYS A 79 -5.44 -36.61 -2.89
C LYS A 79 -5.69 -35.44 -1.92
N VAL A 80 -5.52 -34.20 -2.39
CA VAL A 80 -5.79 -33.00 -1.59
C VAL A 80 -7.29 -32.73 -1.44
N LEU A 81 -8.10 -33.09 -2.44
CA LEU A 81 -9.55 -32.89 -2.43
C LEU A 81 -10.33 -33.92 -1.59
N ASP A 82 -9.70 -35.06 -1.30
CA ASP A 82 -10.28 -36.13 -0.48
C ASP A 82 -10.00 -35.96 1.05
N GLU A 83 -9.38 -34.85 1.47
CA GLU A 83 -9.25 -34.40 2.88
C GLU A 83 -10.39 -33.46 3.30
#